data_AF-A0A7T5UIQ2-F1
#
_entry.id   AF-A0A7T5UIQ2-F1
#
_cell.length_a   1.000
_cell.length_b   1.000
_cell.length_c   1.000
_cell.angle_alpha   90.00
_cell.angle_beta   90.00
_cell.angle_gamma   90.00
#
_symmetry.space_group_name_H-M   'P 1'
#
loop_
_entity.id
_entity.type
_entity.pdbx_description
1 polymer ?
#
loop_
_entity_poly.entity_id
_entity_poly.type
_entity_poly.pdbx_seq_one_letter_code
_entity_poly.pdbx_strand_id
1 'polypeptide(L)'
;MDEFEQAGKNRIGVVAIALGIVGFALVALFFYEFALLKRDVGDLAGPKPVGAIEAVQLQKLYNLAEGGDYAAASREAEEGIALWSEDTVAGQRARSVKVTADFWSGEKEKRLDAVRATKVQLQESPGTPYNQALFVNRLLSYMTTAMEPEIIDEIFSGEFASMRVPGDDVASLGKLAEYSLSKDYTNLANFKVGIVHAAELFKHFDGVKQLSSAELAEYVSAIRKVISETSSHLEEEERRMYGRPYWELQAPAFYYFQGFLRASIALAYPEYLPSAKEALRQVEQYYRDRRTESGGPNKMIEARVVYTNFSLATFMYAIEGEQSKPQVQAALQTIIDLVEADPEAHKGAFLTFMRQTLEDGPDQPKGRWYSYGRFVQMADLYPPFKQFLNSYGWDLE
;
A
#
# COMPACT_ATOMS: atom_id res chain seq x y z
N MET A 1 20.90 -73.56 -6.83
CA MET A 1 20.09 -72.53 -6.12
C MET A 1 20.74 -71.14 -6.17
N ASP A 2 21.95 -70.99 -6.74
CA ASP A 2 22.68 -69.71 -6.73
C ASP A 2 22.48 -68.80 -7.94
N GLU A 3 22.00 -69.29 -9.09
CA GLU A 3 21.87 -68.44 -10.30
C GLU A 3 20.63 -67.52 -10.28
N PHE A 4 19.56 -67.89 -9.56
CA PHE A 4 18.35 -67.05 -9.46
C PHE A 4 18.51 -65.88 -8.46
N GLU A 5 19.36 -66.02 -7.44
CA GLU A 5 19.59 -64.97 -6.45
C GLU A 5 20.50 -63.85 -6.99
N GLN A 6 21.41 -64.20 -7.91
CA GLN A 6 22.34 -63.24 -8.53
C GLN A 6 21.66 -62.40 -9.62
N ALA A 7 20.66 -62.96 -10.32
CA ALA A 7 19.83 -62.22 -11.29
C ALA A 7 18.90 -61.18 -10.62
N GLY A 8 18.44 -61.44 -9.39
CA GLY A 8 17.62 -60.52 -8.61
C GLY A 8 18.39 -59.29 -8.11
N LYS A 9 19.62 -59.48 -7.63
CA LYS A 9 20.49 -58.39 -7.12
C LYS A 9 20.95 -57.45 -8.25
N ASN A 10 21.22 -57.98 -9.44
CA ASN A 10 21.57 -57.16 -10.61
C ASN A 10 20.38 -56.31 -11.11
N ARG A 11 19.14 -56.80 -11.04
CA ARG A 11 17.96 -55.99 -11.41
C ARG A 11 17.67 -54.86 -10.42
N ILE A 12 17.86 -55.10 -9.12
CA ILE A 12 17.67 -54.05 -8.10
C ILE A 12 18.76 -52.97 -8.22
N GLY A 13 20.00 -53.35 -8.52
CA GLY A 13 21.10 -52.40 -8.77
C GLY A 13 20.86 -51.51 -10.00
N VAL A 14 20.37 -52.11 -11.11
CA VAL A 14 20.06 -51.35 -12.34
C VAL A 14 18.86 -50.42 -12.15
N VAL A 15 17.82 -50.83 -11.41
CA VAL A 15 16.67 -49.97 -11.10
C VAL A 15 17.05 -48.82 -10.16
N ALA A 16 17.93 -49.05 -9.18
CA ALA A 16 18.42 -47.99 -8.30
C ALA A 16 19.29 -46.96 -9.04
N ILE A 17 20.12 -47.41 -9.99
CA ILE A 17 20.92 -46.53 -10.84
C ILE A 17 20.02 -45.75 -11.81
N ALA A 18 19.01 -46.39 -12.41
CA ALA A 18 18.06 -45.72 -13.29
C ALA A 18 17.22 -44.66 -12.55
N LEU A 19 16.76 -44.95 -11.32
CA LEU A 19 16.05 -43.98 -10.47
C LEU A 19 16.98 -42.85 -9.99
N GLY A 20 18.24 -43.14 -9.71
CA GLY A 20 19.25 -42.13 -9.39
C GLY A 20 19.55 -41.19 -10.57
N ILE A 21 19.63 -41.73 -11.79
CA ILE A 21 19.85 -40.94 -13.01
C ILE A 21 18.61 -40.10 -13.36
N VAL A 22 17.39 -40.66 -13.23
CA VAL A 22 16.14 -39.90 -13.44
C VAL A 22 15.97 -38.83 -12.37
N GLY A 23 16.27 -39.12 -11.10
CA GLY A 23 16.26 -38.13 -10.02
C GLY A 23 17.27 -37.02 -10.25
N PHE A 24 18.50 -37.35 -10.67
CA PHE A 24 19.53 -36.36 -11.00
C PHE A 24 19.16 -35.53 -12.23
N ALA A 25 18.55 -36.14 -13.25
CA ALA A 25 18.06 -35.44 -14.43
C ALA A 25 16.91 -34.48 -14.10
N LEU A 26 15.99 -34.86 -13.20
CA LEU A 26 14.91 -33.99 -12.72
C LEU A 26 15.42 -32.84 -11.85
N VAL A 27 16.43 -33.09 -11.00
CA VAL A 27 17.11 -32.03 -10.23
C VAL A 27 17.90 -31.09 -11.15
N ALA A 28 18.59 -31.62 -12.16
CA ALA A 28 19.29 -30.83 -13.17
C ALA A 28 18.32 -30.01 -14.04
N LEU A 29 17.15 -30.58 -14.41
CA LEU A 29 16.07 -29.86 -15.07
C LEU A 29 15.48 -28.78 -14.16
N PHE A 30 15.27 -29.04 -12.87
CA PHE A 30 14.84 -28.04 -11.91
C PHE A 30 15.85 -26.90 -11.76
N PHE A 31 17.15 -27.19 -11.67
CA PHE A 31 18.19 -26.16 -11.64
C PHE A 31 18.35 -25.44 -12.98
N TYR A 32 18.12 -26.10 -14.10
CA TYR A 32 18.16 -25.50 -15.44
C TYR A 32 16.94 -24.59 -15.67
N GLU A 33 15.74 -25.00 -15.26
CA GLU A 33 14.54 -24.16 -15.26
C GLU A 33 14.64 -23.02 -14.25
N PHE A 34 15.25 -23.24 -13.08
CA PHE A 34 15.53 -22.16 -12.11
C PHE A 34 16.61 -21.19 -12.61
N ALA A 35 17.59 -21.69 -13.37
CA ALA A 35 18.59 -20.88 -14.05
C ALA A 35 18.01 -20.12 -15.25
N LEU A 36 17.07 -20.71 -15.98
CA LEU A 36 16.29 -20.04 -17.04
C LEU A 36 15.31 -19.03 -16.43
N LEU A 37 14.68 -19.30 -15.29
CA LEU A 37 13.90 -18.31 -14.54
C LEU A 37 14.80 -17.14 -14.10
N LYS A 38 16.01 -17.43 -13.60
CA LYS A 38 17.01 -16.38 -13.31
C LYS A 38 17.51 -15.64 -14.55
N ARG A 39 17.50 -16.27 -15.72
CA ARG A 39 17.96 -15.69 -16.99
C ARG A 39 16.86 -14.87 -17.67
N ASP A 40 15.60 -15.31 -17.62
CA ASP A 40 14.43 -14.57 -18.08
C ASP A 40 14.09 -13.41 -17.13
N VAL A 41 14.40 -13.55 -15.82
CA VAL A 41 14.43 -12.41 -14.87
C VAL A 41 15.67 -11.52 -15.10
N GLY A 42 16.75 -12.08 -15.64
CA GLY A 42 17.98 -11.36 -15.99
C GLY A 42 17.86 -10.52 -17.27
N ASP A 43 17.08 -10.96 -18.25
CA ASP A 43 16.83 -10.24 -19.51
C ASP A 43 15.73 -9.16 -19.37
N LEU A 44 15.07 -9.10 -18.20
CA LEU A 44 14.33 -7.93 -17.70
C LEU A 44 15.22 -7.03 -16.83
N ALA A 45 16.54 -7.01 -17.06
CA ALA A 45 17.54 -6.13 -16.46
C ALA A 45 17.11 -5.46 -15.15
N GLY A 46 16.92 -6.28 -14.10
CA GLY A 46 17.04 -5.79 -12.74
C GLY A 46 18.43 -5.14 -12.58
N PRO A 47 18.58 -4.14 -11.71
CA PRO A 47 19.85 -3.44 -11.58
C PRO A 47 20.97 -4.41 -11.15
N LYS A 48 22.23 -4.11 -11.51
CA LYS A 48 23.43 -4.90 -11.15
C LYS A 48 23.38 -5.43 -9.71
N PRO A 49 23.88 -6.65 -9.44
CA PRO A 49 23.91 -7.18 -8.08
C PRO A 49 24.59 -6.18 -7.15
N VAL A 50 23.89 -5.82 -6.09
CA VAL A 50 24.39 -4.99 -5.00
C VAL A 50 25.53 -5.76 -4.32
N GLY A 51 26.64 -5.11 -4.01
CA GLY A 51 27.72 -5.74 -3.26
C GLY A 51 27.24 -6.20 -1.88
N ALA A 52 27.94 -7.17 -1.28
CA ALA A 52 27.49 -7.80 -0.03
C ALA A 52 27.37 -6.79 1.14
N ILE A 53 28.23 -5.77 1.17
CA ILE A 53 28.22 -4.72 2.20
C ILE A 53 27.00 -3.83 2.00
N GLU A 54 26.76 -3.42 0.76
CA GLU A 54 25.64 -2.57 0.40
C GLU A 54 24.30 -3.29 0.63
N ALA A 55 24.24 -4.61 0.40
CA ALA A 55 23.05 -5.41 0.67
C ALA A 55 22.72 -5.45 2.17
N VAL A 56 23.72 -5.63 3.03
CA VAL A 56 23.54 -5.62 4.50
C VAL A 56 23.08 -4.25 4.99
N GLN A 57 23.67 -3.18 4.48
CA GLN A 57 23.28 -1.82 4.86
C GLN A 57 21.87 -1.48 4.36
N LEU A 58 21.51 -1.80 3.12
CA LEU A 58 20.14 -1.64 2.62
C LEU A 58 19.13 -2.44 3.45
N GLN A 59 19.47 -3.66 3.87
CA GLN A 59 18.61 -4.46 4.72
C GLN A 59 18.39 -3.81 6.09
N LYS A 60 19.44 -3.22 6.69
CA LYS A 60 19.31 -2.43 7.91
C LYS A 60 18.35 -1.25 7.72
N LEU A 61 18.43 -0.52 6.61
CA LEU A 61 17.51 0.57 6.28
C LEU A 61 16.05 0.10 6.21
N TYR A 62 15.82 -1.02 5.54
CA TYR A 62 14.49 -1.61 5.41
C TYR A 62 13.95 -2.05 6.77
N ASN A 63 14.75 -2.73 7.58
CA ASN A 63 14.35 -3.18 8.91
C ASN A 63 13.99 -2.01 9.84
N LEU A 64 14.72 -0.89 9.77
CA LEU A 64 14.39 0.32 10.53
C LEU A 64 13.04 0.92 10.09
N ALA A 65 12.83 1.06 8.78
CA ALA A 65 11.58 1.60 8.24
C ALA A 65 10.37 0.68 8.49
N GLU A 66 10.54 -0.64 8.34
CA GLU A 66 9.52 -1.64 8.65
C GLU A 66 9.25 -1.76 10.14
N GLY A 67 10.24 -1.44 10.98
CA GLY A 67 10.10 -1.34 12.44
C GLY A 67 9.49 -0.03 12.92
N GLY A 68 9.18 0.92 12.03
CA GLY A 68 8.57 2.21 12.37
C GLY A 68 9.55 3.30 12.82
N ASP A 69 10.86 3.01 12.90
CA ASP A 69 11.88 4.02 13.23
C ASP A 69 12.30 4.80 11.97
N TYR A 70 11.37 5.63 11.49
CA TYR A 70 11.56 6.42 10.27
C TYR A 70 12.69 7.45 10.41
N ALA A 71 12.91 7.98 11.62
CA ALA A 71 13.99 8.93 11.86
C ALA A 71 15.37 8.25 11.72
N ALA A 72 15.57 7.06 12.29
CA ALA A 72 16.79 6.30 12.09
C ALA A 72 16.95 5.81 10.65
N ALA A 73 15.87 5.32 10.03
CA ALA A 73 15.89 4.89 8.63
C ALA A 73 16.32 6.02 7.68
N SER A 74 15.84 7.26 7.92
CA SER A 74 16.24 8.43 7.13
C SER A 74 17.72 8.79 7.31
N ARG A 75 18.22 8.87 8.56
CA ARG A 75 19.63 9.17 8.84
C ARG A 75 20.58 8.15 8.22
N GLU A 76 20.29 6.87 8.41
CA GLU A 76 21.12 5.79 7.87
C GLU A 76 21.07 5.77 6.34
N ALA A 77 19.93 6.12 5.74
CA ALA A 77 19.82 6.24 4.30
C ALA A 77 20.65 7.41 3.77
N GLU A 78 20.69 8.54 4.48
CA GLU A 78 21.54 9.69 4.15
C GLU A 78 23.04 9.33 4.20
N GLU A 79 23.48 8.60 5.22
CA GLU A 79 24.85 8.06 5.30
C GLU A 79 25.14 7.12 4.12
N GLY A 80 24.20 6.23 3.79
CA GLY A 80 24.31 5.34 2.63
C GLY A 80 24.44 6.10 1.32
N ILE A 81 23.67 7.17 1.11
CA ILE A 81 23.74 8.02 -0.08
C ILE A 81 25.07 8.77 -0.16
N ALA A 82 25.64 9.20 0.97
CA ALA A 82 26.95 9.85 0.97
C ALA A 82 28.09 8.86 0.60
N LEU A 83 27.93 7.57 0.96
CA LEU A 83 28.89 6.52 0.67
C LEU A 83 28.74 5.92 -0.73
N TRP A 84 27.51 5.84 -1.24
CA TRP A 84 27.18 5.26 -2.53
C TRP A 84 26.89 6.37 -3.54
N SER A 85 27.60 6.39 -4.67
CA SER A 85 27.22 7.28 -5.78
C SER A 85 25.72 7.14 -6.07
N GLU A 86 25.07 8.29 -6.25
CA GLU A 86 23.62 8.39 -6.42
C GLU A 86 23.10 7.64 -7.67
N ASP A 87 24.00 7.36 -8.62
CA ASP A 87 23.72 6.61 -9.85
C ASP A 87 23.78 5.09 -9.66
N THR A 88 24.21 4.62 -8.48
CA THR A 88 24.24 3.19 -8.15
C THR A 88 22.88 2.68 -7.72
N VAL A 89 22.67 1.38 -7.88
CA VAL A 89 21.47 0.67 -7.41
C VAL A 89 21.24 0.88 -5.91
N ALA A 90 22.32 0.81 -5.13
CA ALA A 90 22.28 0.99 -3.68
C ALA A 90 21.93 2.44 -3.32
N GLY A 91 22.57 3.42 -3.97
CA GLY A 91 22.25 4.84 -3.81
C GLY A 91 20.78 5.15 -4.15
N GLN A 92 20.25 4.63 -5.26
CA GLN A 92 18.84 4.82 -5.65
C GLN A 92 17.85 4.19 -4.67
N ARG A 93 18.16 3.00 -4.13
CA ARG A 93 17.35 2.33 -3.11
C ARG A 93 17.39 3.08 -1.78
N ALA A 94 18.57 3.54 -1.36
CA ALA A 94 18.76 4.37 -0.17
C ALA A 94 17.96 5.66 -0.28
N ARG A 95 18.04 6.36 -1.42
CA ARG A 95 17.22 7.56 -1.71
C ARG A 95 15.73 7.25 -1.61
N SER A 96 15.28 6.13 -2.16
CA SER A 96 13.87 5.70 -2.06
C SER A 96 13.42 5.44 -0.62
N VAL A 97 14.26 4.83 0.22
CA VAL A 97 13.99 4.65 1.64
C VAL A 97 13.96 6.00 2.34
N LYS A 98 14.96 6.86 2.12
CA LYS A 98 15.05 8.19 2.74
C LYS A 98 13.78 9.00 2.50
N VAL A 99 13.37 9.18 1.24
CA VAL A 99 12.18 9.99 0.93
C VAL A 99 10.90 9.38 1.51
N THR A 100 10.83 8.05 1.61
CA THR A 100 9.70 7.39 2.26
C THR A 100 9.74 7.66 3.77
N ALA A 101 10.86 7.37 4.43
CA ALA A 101 11.03 7.58 5.86
C ALA A 101 10.82 9.05 6.27
N ASP A 102 11.36 10.02 5.52
CA ASP A 102 11.15 11.44 5.74
C ASP A 102 9.67 11.81 5.70
N PHE A 103 8.92 11.31 4.71
CA PHE A 103 7.48 11.54 4.64
C PHE A 103 6.74 10.92 5.82
N TRP A 104 7.11 9.70 6.21
CA TRP A 104 6.50 8.95 7.30
C TRP A 104 6.96 9.41 8.70
N SER A 105 7.93 10.31 8.81
CA SER A 105 8.35 10.89 10.10
C SER A 105 7.31 11.84 10.73
N GLY A 106 6.37 12.36 9.93
CA GLY A 106 5.32 13.27 10.40
C GLY A 106 5.70 14.75 10.44
N GLU A 107 6.95 15.11 10.14
CA GLU A 107 7.41 16.50 10.08
C GLU A 107 7.04 17.13 8.73
N LYS A 108 6.31 18.26 8.76
CA LYS A 108 5.80 18.93 7.55
C LYS A 108 6.89 19.28 6.54
N GLU A 109 8.00 19.87 6.98
CA GLU A 109 9.08 20.24 6.05
C GLU A 109 9.73 19.01 5.41
N LYS A 110 9.99 17.95 6.19
CA LYS A 110 10.51 16.69 5.65
C LYS A 110 9.58 16.05 4.63
N ARG A 111 8.26 16.19 4.80
CA ARG A 111 7.26 15.73 3.82
C ARG A 111 7.30 16.54 2.53
N LEU A 112 7.41 17.86 2.63
CA LEU A 112 7.59 18.73 1.46
C LEU A 112 8.88 18.38 0.72
N ASP A 113 9.97 18.18 1.45
CA ASP A 113 11.25 17.75 0.87
C ASP A 113 11.17 16.37 0.24
N ALA A 114 10.43 15.42 0.82
CA ALA A 114 10.17 14.12 0.21
C ALA A 114 9.38 14.22 -1.11
N VAL A 115 8.39 15.13 -1.20
CA VAL A 115 7.67 15.41 -2.45
C VAL A 115 8.62 15.98 -3.49
N ARG A 116 9.38 17.02 -3.15
CA ARG A 116 10.36 17.66 -4.04
C ARG A 116 11.40 16.66 -4.54
N ALA A 117 11.97 15.87 -3.62
CA ALA A 117 12.94 14.83 -3.96
C ALA A 117 12.35 13.75 -4.86
N THR A 118 11.09 13.35 -4.67
CA THR A 118 10.43 12.38 -5.56
C THR A 118 10.23 12.94 -6.98
N LYS A 119 9.93 14.22 -7.12
CA LYS A 119 9.82 14.90 -8.43
C LYS A 119 11.19 14.99 -9.11
N VAL A 120 12.23 15.35 -8.37
CA VAL A 120 13.62 15.32 -8.86
C VAL A 120 14.00 13.91 -9.32
N GLN A 121 13.70 12.87 -8.53
CA GLN A 121 13.95 11.47 -8.94
C GLN A 121 13.22 11.08 -10.23
N LEU A 122 12.00 11.58 -10.45
CA LEU A 122 11.28 11.33 -11.70
C LEU A 122 11.96 12.01 -12.89
N GLN A 123 12.40 13.26 -12.74
CA GLN A 123 13.05 14.05 -13.79
C GLN A 123 14.45 13.53 -14.14
N GLU A 124 15.22 13.12 -13.14
CA GLU A 124 16.58 12.64 -13.26
C GLU A 124 16.67 11.16 -13.66
N SER A 125 15.57 10.42 -13.62
CA SER A 125 15.58 8.98 -13.91
C SER A 125 15.54 8.72 -15.42
N PRO A 126 16.62 8.20 -16.05
CA PRO A 126 16.55 7.58 -17.38
C PRO A 126 15.85 6.21 -17.34
N GLY A 127 14.94 6.01 -16.38
CA GLY A 127 14.32 4.74 -16.06
C GLY A 127 13.27 4.29 -17.10
N THR A 128 12.93 3.01 -17.03
CA THR A 128 11.81 2.44 -17.80
C THR A 128 10.50 3.17 -17.49
N PRO A 129 9.50 3.14 -18.39
CA PRO A 129 8.18 3.72 -18.14
C PRO A 129 7.56 3.25 -16.80
N TYR A 130 7.81 1.99 -16.42
CA TYR A 130 7.43 1.47 -15.11
C TYR A 130 8.05 2.19 -13.93
N ASN A 131 9.36 2.44 -13.94
CA ASN A 131 10.01 3.18 -12.86
C ASN A 131 9.44 4.61 -12.76
N GLN A 132 9.12 5.25 -13.89
CA GLN A 132 8.45 6.54 -13.91
C GLN A 132 7.06 6.45 -13.26
N ALA A 133 6.27 5.43 -13.59
CA ALA A 133 4.98 5.16 -12.94
C ALA A 133 5.11 4.95 -11.43
N LEU A 134 6.15 4.25 -10.96
CA LEU A 134 6.40 4.06 -9.53
C LEU A 134 6.71 5.36 -8.77
N PHE A 135 7.40 6.32 -9.38
CA PHE A 135 7.62 7.64 -8.77
C PHE A 135 6.32 8.44 -8.69
N VAL A 136 5.50 8.43 -9.76
CA VAL A 136 4.16 9.06 -9.73
C VAL A 136 3.27 8.39 -8.69
N ASN A 137 3.33 7.06 -8.57
CA ASN A 137 2.63 6.30 -7.53
C ASN A 137 3.02 6.70 -6.11
N ARG A 138 4.29 7.04 -5.87
CA ARG A 138 4.73 7.55 -4.58
C ARG A 138 4.06 8.90 -4.27
N LEU A 139 3.96 9.80 -5.26
CA LEU A 139 3.20 11.05 -5.12
C LEU A 139 1.72 10.80 -4.85
N LEU A 140 1.10 9.82 -5.54
CA LEU A 140 -0.28 9.39 -5.26
C LEU A 140 -0.44 8.85 -3.83
N SER A 141 0.53 8.09 -3.33
CA SER A 141 0.53 7.63 -1.95
C SER A 141 0.62 8.80 -0.97
N TYR A 142 1.55 9.73 -1.17
CA TYR A 142 1.69 10.94 -0.35
C TYR A 142 0.40 11.75 -0.28
N MET A 143 -0.21 12.00 -1.45
CA MET A 143 -1.49 12.71 -1.56
C MET A 143 -2.59 12.04 -0.75
N THR A 144 -2.60 10.71 -0.63
CA THR A 144 -3.65 9.97 0.09
C THR A 144 -3.34 9.64 1.56
N THR A 145 -2.07 9.73 1.97
CA THR A 145 -1.64 9.46 3.34
C THR A 145 -1.62 10.73 4.20
N ALA A 146 -1.10 11.84 3.68
CA ALA A 146 -0.99 13.09 4.42
C ALA A 146 -2.22 13.97 4.26
N MET A 147 -2.65 14.17 3.01
CA MET A 147 -3.76 15.04 2.61
C MET A 147 -3.66 16.51 3.07
N GLU A 148 -2.51 16.92 3.57
CA GLU A 148 -2.21 18.30 3.94
C GLU A 148 -2.25 19.18 2.66
N PRO A 149 -2.98 20.32 2.65
CA PRO A 149 -3.12 21.17 1.47
C PRO A 149 -1.78 21.58 0.86
N GLU A 150 -0.77 21.88 1.68
CA GLU A 150 0.55 22.27 1.21
C GLU A 150 1.31 21.12 0.55
N ILE A 151 1.10 19.89 1.00
CA ILE A 151 1.66 18.69 0.35
C ILE A 151 1.01 18.49 -1.01
N ILE A 152 -0.32 18.65 -1.10
CA ILE A 152 -1.06 18.56 -2.36
C ILE A 152 -0.60 19.65 -3.33
N ASP A 153 -0.51 20.90 -2.87
CA ASP A 153 -0.09 22.02 -3.70
C ASP A 153 1.37 21.88 -4.17
N GLU A 154 2.27 21.35 -3.34
CA GLU A 154 3.66 21.03 -3.74
C GLU A 154 3.71 19.90 -4.77
N ILE A 155 2.89 18.85 -4.65
CA ILE A 155 2.79 17.80 -5.68
C ILE A 155 2.44 18.44 -7.03
N PHE A 156 1.43 19.31 -7.05
CA PHE A 156 0.95 19.98 -8.25
C PHE A 156 1.72 21.27 -8.61
N SER A 157 2.86 21.55 -7.99
CA SER A 157 3.75 22.63 -8.44
C SER A 157 4.51 22.25 -9.72
N GLY A 158 4.88 23.20 -10.57
CA GLY A 158 5.73 22.94 -11.74
C GLY A 158 5.11 22.00 -12.79
N GLU A 159 5.77 20.87 -13.08
CA GLU A 159 5.41 19.96 -14.19
C GLU A 159 4.00 19.35 -14.08
N PHE A 160 3.47 19.22 -12.86
CA PHE A 160 2.15 18.65 -12.60
C PHE A 160 1.03 19.71 -12.49
N ALA A 161 1.34 21.00 -12.66
CA ALA A 161 0.38 22.08 -12.44
C ALA A 161 -0.90 21.96 -13.29
N SER A 162 -0.80 21.44 -14.51
CA SER A 162 -1.97 21.22 -15.39
C SER A 162 -2.93 20.13 -14.91
N MET A 163 -2.48 19.28 -13.99
CA MET A 163 -3.30 18.22 -13.39
C MET A 163 -4.06 18.70 -12.15
N ARG A 164 -3.74 19.88 -11.60
CA ARG A 164 -4.49 20.48 -10.50
C ARG A 164 -5.90 20.85 -10.96
N VAL A 165 -6.91 20.41 -10.24
CA VAL A 165 -8.28 20.91 -10.35
C VAL A 165 -8.56 21.77 -9.12
N PRO A 166 -8.66 23.10 -9.26
CA PRO A 166 -8.87 23.98 -8.12
C PRO A 166 -10.13 23.60 -7.33
N GLY A 167 -9.96 23.35 -6.02
CA GLY A 167 -11.06 22.97 -5.13
C GLY A 167 -11.53 21.51 -5.25
N ASP A 168 -10.91 20.69 -6.11
CA ASP A 168 -11.27 19.28 -6.27
C ASP A 168 -10.01 18.40 -6.23
N ASP A 169 -9.61 18.04 -5.01
CA ASP A 169 -8.47 17.15 -4.77
C ASP A 169 -8.73 15.74 -5.33
N VAL A 170 -9.99 15.28 -5.36
CA VAL A 170 -10.33 13.95 -5.89
C VAL A 170 -10.16 13.92 -7.41
N ALA A 171 -10.61 14.96 -8.13
CA ALA A 171 -10.36 15.07 -9.56
C ALA A 171 -8.85 15.25 -9.86
N SER A 172 -8.13 16.01 -9.03
CA SER A 172 -6.67 16.14 -9.13
C SER A 172 -5.95 14.79 -8.96
N LEU A 173 -6.39 13.97 -7.99
CA LEU A 173 -5.92 12.60 -7.78
C LEU A 173 -6.16 11.73 -9.02
N GLY A 174 -7.35 11.83 -9.62
CA GLY A 174 -7.69 11.10 -10.85
C GLY A 174 -6.75 11.42 -12.00
N LYS A 175 -6.52 12.70 -12.27
CA LYS A 175 -5.59 13.12 -13.34
C LYS A 175 -4.15 12.65 -13.12
N LEU A 176 -3.67 12.70 -11.87
CA LEU A 176 -2.33 12.19 -11.53
C LEU A 176 -2.25 10.66 -11.67
N ALA A 177 -3.33 9.94 -11.34
CA ALA A 177 -3.42 8.49 -11.50
C ALA A 177 -3.44 8.08 -12.98
N GLU A 178 -4.22 8.76 -13.81
CA GLU A 178 -4.23 8.58 -15.26
C GLU A 178 -2.86 8.88 -15.88
N TYR A 179 -2.17 9.92 -15.41
CA TYR A 179 -0.79 10.20 -15.83
C TYR A 179 0.14 9.04 -15.47
N SER A 180 0.06 8.47 -14.27
CA SER A 180 0.82 7.26 -13.89
C SER A 180 0.56 6.11 -14.87
N LEU A 181 -0.72 5.81 -15.12
CA LEU A 181 -1.15 4.73 -16.02
C LEU A 181 -0.73 4.97 -17.48
N SER A 182 -0.59 6.22 -17.90
CA SER A 182 -0.06 6.57 -19.23
C SER A 182 1.43 6.22 -19.39
N LYS A 183 2.16 6.06 -18.29
CA LYS A 183 3.56 5.60 -18.29
C LYS A 183 3.61 4.08 -18.31
N ASP A 184 2.98 3.43 -17.34
CA ASP A 184 2.90 1.97 -17.22
C ASP A 184 1.77 1.60 -16.25
N TYR A 185 1.28 0.36 -16.34
CA TYR A 185 0.27 -0.14 -15.44
C TYR A 185 0.82 -0.35 -14.03
N THR A 186 0.05 0.11 -13.03
CA THR A 186 0.28 -0.21 -11.62
C THR A 186 -1.07 -0.34 -10.91
N ASN A 187 -1.21 -1.32 -10.00
CA ASN A 187 -2.47 -1.53 -9.27
C ASN A 187 -2.81 -0.30 -8.44
N LEU A 188 -1.82 0.35 -7.82
CA LEU A 188 -2.06 1.53 -7.00
C LEU A 188 -2.73 2.65 -7.80
N ALA A 189 -2.21 3.00 -8.99
CA ALA A 189 -2.81 4.03 -9.82
C ALA A 189 -4.21 3.64 -10.28
N ASN A 190 -4.41 2.37 -10.69
CA ASN A 190 -5.74 1.92 -11.10
C ASN A 190 -6.74 1.97 -9.94
N PHE A 191 -6.33 1.59 -8.73
CA PHE A 191 -7.15 1.77 -7.53
C PHE A 191 -7.47 3.24 -7.24
N LYS A 192 -6.54 4.18 -7.50
CA LYS A 192 -6.82 5.63 -7.33
C LYS A 192 -7.89 6.11 -8.31
N VAL A 193 -7.92 5.61 -9.55
CA VAL A 193 -9.04 5.85 -10.49
C VAL A 193 -10.35 5.32 -9.89
N GLY A 194 -10.35 4.12 -9.32
CA GLY A 194 -11.51 3.56 -8.61
C GLY A 194 -11.99 4.45 -7.46
N ILE A 195 -11.07 5.07 -6.70
CA ILE A 195 -11.40 5.98 -5.59
C ILE A 195 -12.14 7.24 -6.09
N VAL A 196 -11.84 7.73 -7.29
CA VAL A 196 -12.57 8.87 -7.88
C VAL A 196 -14.04 8.52 -8.08
N HIS A 197 -14.34 7.34 -8.61
CA HIS A 197 -15.72 6.87 -8.75
C HIS A 197 -16.38 6.57 -7.40
N ALA A 198 -15.62 6.01 -6.45
CA ALA A 198 -16.10 5.74 -5.10
C ALA A 198 -16.54 7.05 -4.39
N ALA A 199 -15.81 8.15 -4.61
CA ALA A 199 -16.15 9.46 -4.05
C ALA A 199 -17.53 9.95 -4.49
N GLU A 200 -17.95 9.68 -5.72
CA GLU A 200 -19.29 10.04 -6.19
C GLU A 200 -20.39 9.22 -5.49
N LEU A 201 -20.15 7.92 -5.26
CA LEU A 201 -21.07 7.08 -4.47
C LEU A 201 -21.18 7.55 -3.02
N PHE A 202 -20.07 8.00 -2.43
CA PHE A 202 -20.10 8.58 -1.09
C PHE A 202 -20.87 9.89 -1.03
N LYS A 203 -20.61 10.82 -1.96
CA LYS A 203 -21.38 12.08 -2.03
C LYS A 203 -22.88 11.82 -2.19
N HIS A 204 -23.24 10.75 -2.89
CA HIS A 204 -24.62 10.31 -3.00
C HIS A 204 -25.21 9.79 -1.69
N PHE A 205 -24.52 8.85 -1.07
CA PHE A 205 -24.94 8.27 0.20
C PHE A 205 -25.07 9.33 1.30
N ASP A 206 -24.10 10.25 1.39
CA ASP A 206 -24.08 11.34 2.36
C ASP A 206 -25.08 12.48 2.01
N GLY A 207 -25.86 12.34 0.93
CA GLY A 207 -26.89 13.30 0.53
C GLY A 207 -26.38 14.60 -0.09
N VAL A 208 -25.07 14.72 -0.33
CA VAL A 208 -24.44 15.93 -0.90
C VAL A 208 -24.67 16.05 -2.41
N LYS A 209 -24.80 14.93 -3.13
CA LYS A 209 -25.14 14.90 -4.55
C LYS A 209 -26.11 13.77 -4.87
N GLN A 210 -27.31 14.07 -5.33
CA GLN A 210 -28.23 13.02 -5.78
C GLN A 210 -27.82 12.50 -7.16
N LEU A 211 -27.63 11.19 -7.27
CA LEU A 211 -27.30 10.49 -8.51
C LEU A 211 -28.53 9.75 -9.01
N SER A 212 -28.73 9.74 -10.32
CA SER A 212 -29.72 8.88 -10.98
C SER A 212 -29.31 7.41 -10.90
N SER A 213 -30.27 6.50 -11.10
CA SER A 213 -29.98 5.06 -11.16
C SER A 213 -28.99 4.70 -12.29
N ALA A 214 -28.98 5.47 -13.37
CA ALA A 214 -28.02 5.28 -14.47
C ALA A 214 -26.59 5.67 -14.04
N GLU A 215 -26.41 6.81 -13.37
CA GLU A 215 -25.12 7.26 -12.84
C GLU A 215 -24.60 6.30 -11.75
N LEU A 216 -25.47 5.81 -10.87
CA LEU A 216 -25.09 4.80 -9.87
C LEU A 216 -24.57 3.51 -10.54
N ALA A 217 -25.28 3.02 -11.55
CA ALA A 217 -24.86 1.83 -12.30
C ALA A 217 -23.54 2.06 -13.04
N GLU A 218 -23.32 3.26 -13.60
CA GLU A 218 -22.08 3.65 -14.26
C GLU A 218 -20.89 3.62 -13.29
N TYR A 219 -20.98 4.30 -12.15
CA TYR A 219 -19.89 4.32 -11.17
C TYR A 219 -19.62 2.95 -10.58
N VAL A 220 -20.64 2.16 -10.27
CA VAL A 220 -20.46 0.79 -9.80
C VAL A 220 -19.81 -0.09 -10.86
N SER A 221 -20.19 0.04 -12.13
CA SER A 221 -19.56 -0.68 -13.24
C SER A 221 -18.08 -0.31 -13.38
N ALA A 222 -17.75 0.98 -13.30
CA ALA A 222 -16.38 1.48 -13.36
C ALA A 222 -15.52 0.93 -12.20
N ILE A 223 -16.04 0.94 -10.97
CA ILE A 223 -15.34 0.38 -9.81
C ILE A 223 -15.12 -1.14 -9.96
N ARG A 224 -16.13 -1.88 -10.45
CA ARG A 224 -16.01 -3.32 -10.71
C ARG A 224 -14.95 -3.63 -11.77
N LYS A 225 -14.86 -2.80 -12.82
CA LYS A 225 -13.82 -2.90 -13.84
C LYS A 225 -12.43 -2.73 -13.22
N VAL A 226 -12.22 -1.70 -12.40
CA VAL A 226 -10.95 -1.48 -11.67
C VAL A 226 -10.60 -2.68 -10.80
N ILE A 227 -11.55 -3.22 -10.02
CA ILE A 227 -11.31 -4.41 -9.18
C ILE A 227 -10.91 -5.62 -10.03
N SER A 228 -11.58 -5.84 -11.16
CA SER A 228 -11.29 -6.97 -12.04
C SER A 228 -9.91 -6.85 -12.68
N GLU A 229 -9.58 -5.67 -13.22
CA GLU A 229 -8.28 -5.41 -13.85
C GLU A 229 -7.14 -5.51 -12.85
N THR A 230 -7.27 -4.94 -11.65
CA THR A 230 -6.23 -5.06 -10.63
C THR A 230 -6.01 -6.51 -10.19
N SER A 231 -7.09 -7.28 -10.06
CA SER A 231 -6.99 -8.70 -9.69
C SER A 231 -6.24 -9.53 -10.75
N SER A 232 -6.40 -9.22 -12.04
CA SER A 232 -5.69 -9.93 -13.11
C SER A 232 -4.20 -9.58 -13.25
N HIS A 233 -3.75 -8.48 -12.63
CA HIS A 233 -2.37 -8.00 -12.71
C HIS A 233 -1.61 -8.12 -11.37
N LEU A 234 -2.22 -8.63 -10.30
CA LEU A 234 -1.59 -8.72 -8.98
C LEU A 234 -0.29 -9.53 -9.02
N GLU A 235 -0.32 -10.76 -9.54
CA GLU A 235 0.87 -11.63 -9.59
C GLU A 235 2.01 -11.01 -10.42
N GLU A 236 1.66 -10.33 -11.52
CA GLU A 236 2.65 -9.65 -12.34
C GLU A 236 3.30 -8.48 -11.59
N GLU A 237 2.51 -7.65 -10.90
CA GLU A 237 3.04 -6.52 -10.15
C GLU A 237 3.88 -6.96 -8.96
N GLU A 238 3.47 -8.00 -8.23
CA GLU A 238 4.28 -8.60 -7.16
C GLU A 238 5.63 -9.08 -7.69
N ARG A 239 5.65 -9.73 -8.86
CA ARG A 239 6.88 -10.17 -9.52
C ARG A 239 7.77 -9.00 -9.95
N ARG A 240 7.20 -7.91 -10.49
CA ARG A 240 7.95 -6.70 -10.90
C ARG A 240 8.52 -5.92 -9.71
N MET A 241 7.84 -5.99 -8.57
CA MET A 241 8.23 -5.33 -7.32
C MET A 241 9.18 -6.15 -6.46
N TYR A 242 9.25 -7.46 -6.65
CA TYR A 242 10.07 -8.36 -5.84
C TYR A 242 11.52 -7.86 -5.71
N GLY A 243 12.01 -7.77 -4.47
CA GLY A 243 13.37 -7.31 -4.15
C GLY A 243 13.59 -5.79 -4.22
N ARG A 244 12.53 -4.99 -4.47
CA ARG A 244 12.54 -3.52 -4.30
C ARG A 244 12.15 -3.14 -2.87
N PRO A 245 12.50 -1.95 -2.36
CA PRO A 245 12.02 -1.49 -1.06
C PRO A 245 10.49 -1.61 -0.97
N TYR A 246 9.99 -2.13 0.16
CA TYR A 246 8.56 -2.19 0.50
C TYR A 246 7.69 -3.04 -0.44
N TRP A 247 8.27 -3.97 -1.19
CA TRP A 247 7.51 -4.88 -2.07
C TRP A 247 6.48 -5.72 -1.29
N GLU A 248 6.73 -6.01 -0.02
CA GLU A 248 5.81 -6.74 0.86
C GLU A 248 4.52 -5.99 1.17
N LEU A 249 4.47 -4.68 0.92
CA LEU A 249 3.27 -3.86 1.12
C LEU A 249 2.28 -3.95 -0.05
N GLN A 250 2.66 -4.56 -1.18
CA GLN A 250 1.80 -4.61 -2.38
C GLN A 250 0.51 -5.39 -2.12
N ALA A 251 0.59 -6.62 -1.58
CA ALA A 251 -0.59 -7.42 -1.26
C ALA A 251 -1.49 -6.76 -0.20
N PRO A 252 -0.98 -6.30 0.97
CA PRO A 252 -1.80 -5.55 1.93
C PRO A 252 -2.48 -4.31 1.32
N ALA A 253 -1.78 -3.56 0.47
CA ALA A 253 -2.37 -2.42 -0.22
C ALA A 253 -3.47 -2.85 -1.20
N PHE A 254 -3.24 -3.91 -1.97
CA PHE A 254 -4.22 -4.48 -2.89
C PHE A 254 -5.51 -4.86 -2.16
N TYR A 255 -5.41 -5.64 -1.09
CA TYR A 255 -6.57 -6.10 -0.32
C TYR A 255 -7.32 -4.94 0.35
N TYR A 256 -6.58 -3.95 0.87
CA TYR A 256 -7.18 -2.74 1.40
C TYR A 256 -8.01 -1.99 0.35
N PHE A 257 -7.42 -1.67 -0.81
CA PHE A 257 -8.13 -0.90 -1.83
C PHE A 257 -9.26 -1.70 -2.46
N GLN A 258 -9.08 -3.00 -2.69
CA GLN A 258 -10.16 -3.87 -3.14
C GLN A 258 -11.32 -3.88 -2.15
N GLY A 259 -11.04 -4.04 -0.85
CA GLY A 259 -12.05 -3.99 0.21
C GLY A 259 -12.77 -2.64 0.27
N PHE A 260 -12.02 -1.54 0.24
CA PHE A 260 -12.56 -0.18 0.22
C PHE A 260 -13.50 0.06 -0.98
N LEU A 261 -13.09 -0.35 -2.18
CA LEU A 261 -13.91 -0.18 -3.39
C LEU A 261 -15.17 -1.05 -3.37
N ARG A 262 -15.08 -2.30 -2.89
CA ARG A 262 -16.25 -3.17 -2.68
C ARG A 262 -17.21 -2.59 -1.66
N ALA A 263 -16.70 -2.03 -0.56
CA ALA A 263 -17.51 -1.39 0.46
C ALA A 263 -18.20 -0.12 -0.09
N SER A 264 -17.52 0.61 -0.98
CA SER A 264 -18.09 1.78 -1.67
C SER A 264 -19.26 1.39 -2.59
N ILE A 265 -19.14 0.29 -3.33
CA ILE A 265 -20.26 -0.29 -4.09
C ILE A 265 -21.42 -0.66 -3.14
N ALA A 266 -21.09 -1.18 -1.96
CA ALA A 266 -22.07 -1.64 -0.99
C ALA A 266 -22.97 -0.54 -0.40
N LEU A 267 -22.59 0.73 -0.54
CA LEU A 267 -23.46 1.87 -0.24
C LEU A 267 -24.70 1.94 -1.13
N ALA A 268 -24.60 1.44 -2.37
CA ALA A 268 -25.72 1.35 -3.31
C ALA A 268 -26.29 -0.08 -3.40
N TYR A 269 -25.44 -1.09 -3.20
CA TYR A 269 -25.75 -2.52 -3.36
C TYR A 269 -25.23 -3.34 -2.17
N PRO A 270 -25.96 -3.40 -1.03
CA PRO A 270 -25.49 -3.97 0.23
C PRO A 270 -24.94 -5.40 0.15
N GLU A 271 -25.34 -6.19 -0.84
CA GLU A 271 -24.83 -7.54 -1.08
C GLU A 271 -23.31 -7.62 -1.33
N TYR A 272 -22.64 -6.49 -1.62
CA TYR A 272 -21.18 -6.43 -1.78
C TYR A 272 -20.43 -6.36 -0.44
N LEU A 273 -21.09 -6.01 0.66
CA LEU A 273 -20.46 -5.82 1.97
C LEU A 273 -19.72 -7.08 2.48
N PRO A 274 -20.23 -8.32 2.38
CA PRO A 274 -19.49 -9.51 2.78
C PRO A 274 -18.14 -9.66 2.05
N SER A 275 -18.11 -9.39 0.75
CA SER A 275 -16.86 -9.45 -0.05
C SER A 275 -15.88 -8.34 0.32
N ALA A 276 -16.38 -7.18 0.73
CA ALA A 276 -15.55 -6.10 1.24
C ALA A 276 -14.91 -6.48 2.59
N LYS A 277 -15.70 -7.04 3.52
CA LYS A 277 -15.23 -7.51 4.83
C LYS A 277 -14.14 -8.56 4.69
N GLU A 278 -14.32 -9.52 3.78
CA GLU A 278 -13.31 -10.55 3.54
C GLU A 278 -12.00 -9.96 2.99
N ALA A 279 -12.05 -9.07 2.01
CA ALA A 279 -10.85 -8.40 1.49
C ALA A 279 -10.13 -7.58 2.58
N LEU A 280 -10.87 -6.82 3.40
CA LEU A 280 -10.28 -6.06 4.51
C LEU A 280 -9.64 -6.98 5.57
N ARG A 281 -10.26 -8.12 5.88
CA ARG A 281 -9.73 -9.14 6.80
C ARG A 281 -8.40 -9.74 6.32
N GLN A 282 -8.18 -9.82 5.01
CA GLN A 282 -6.90 -10.27 4.46
C GLN A 282 -5.76 -9.33 4.86
N VAL A 283 -5.99 -8.02 4.97
CA VAL A 283 -4.96 -7.06 5.43
C VAL A 283 -4.49 -7.40 6.85
N GLU A 284 -5.43 -7.69 7.75
CA GLU A 284 -5.11 -8.09 9.13
C GLU A 284 -4.42 -9.44 9.18
N GLN A 285 -4.83 -10.38 8.32
CA GLN A 285 -4.17 -11.68 8.23
C GLN A 285 -2.72 -11.52 7.79
N TYR A 286 -2.46 -10.69 6.78
CA TYR A 286 -1.10 -10.36 6.34
C TYR A 286 -0.26 -9.74 7.47
N TYR A 287 -0.84 -8.82 8.24
CA TYR A 287 -0.15 -8.24 9.41
C TYR A 287 0.16 -9.29 10.48
N ARG A 288 -0.76 -10.23 10.74
CA ARG A 288 -0.54 -11.32 11.70
C ARG A 288 0.48 -12.35 11.23
N ASP A 289 0.52 -12.66 9.93
CA ASP A 289 1.34 -13.74 9.41
C ASP A 289 2.74 -13.28 8.98
N ARG A 290 2.90 -12.03 8.53
CA ARG A 290 4.19 -11.49 8.10
C ARG A 290 4.92 -10.84 9.28
N ARG A 291 6.17 -11.23 9.43
CA ARG A 291 7.13 -10.66 10.37
C ARG A 291 8.29 -10.08 9.56
N THR A 292 8.86 -9.00 10.09
CA THR A 292 10.13 -8.47 9.60
C THR A 292 11.23 -9.52 9.71
N GLU A 293 12.36 -9.32 9.04
CA GLU A 293 13.52 -10.22 9.21
C GLU A 293 14.01 -10.30 10.66
N SER A 294 13.80 -9.24 11.45
CA SER A 294 14.06 -9.23 12.90
C SER A 294 13.04 -10.01 13.74
N GLY A 295 12.00 -10.58 13.13
CA GLY A 295 10.94 -11.35 13.81
C GLY A 295 9.83 -10.51 14.44
N GLY A 296 9.93 -9.18 14.40
CA GLY A 296 8.91 -8.24 14.89
C GLY A 296 7.77 -7.99 13.88
N PRO A 297 6.66 -7.35 14.31
CA PRO A 297 5.58 -6.94 13.41
C PRO A 297 6.07 -5.90 12.39
N ASN A 298 5.52 -5.93 11.17
CA ASN A 298 5.80 -4.91 10.16
C ASN A 298 4.87 -3.71 10.38
N LYS A 299 5.45 -2.61 10.86
CA LYS A 299 4.75 -1.36 11.23
C LYS A 299 4.15 -0.62 10.04
N MET A 300 4.70 -0.79 8.84
CA MET A 300 4.09 -0.22 7.64
C MET A 300 2.81 -0.94 7.24
N ILE A 301 2.72 -2.26 7.49
CA ILE A 301 1.45 -3.01 7.35
C ILE A 301 0.49 -2.65 8.50
N GLU A 302 0.99 -2.51 9.73
CA GLU A 302 0.20 -2.08 10.90
C GLU A 302 -0.53 -0.75 10.65
N ALA A 303 0.19 0.24 10.09
CA ALA A 303 -0.42 1.52 9.71
C ALA A 303 -1.58 1.34 8.71
N ARG A 304 -1.53 0.34 7.83
CA ARG A 304 -2.63 0.01 6.92
C ARG A 304 -3.80 -0.65 7.66
N VAL A 305 -3.54 -1.50 8.65
CA VAL A 305 -4.58 -2.13 9.48
C VAL A 305 -5.47 -1.09 10.17
N VAL A 306 -4.89 0.03 10.61
CA VAL A 306 -5.65 1.16 11.18
C VAL A 306 -6.66 1.71 10.17
N TYR A 307 -6.24 2.01 8.93
CA TYR A 307 -7.15 2.47 7.88
C TYR A 307 -8.19 1.42 7.47
N THR A 308 -7.79 0.14 7.47
CA THR A 308 -8.68 -1.00 7.21
C THR A 308 -9.81 -1.02 8.23
N ASN A 309 -9.48 -0.94 9.52
CA ASN A 309 -10.47 -0.96 10.60
C ASN A 309 -11.36 0.29 10.61
N PHE A 310 -10.81 1.47 10.30
CA PHE A 310 -11.63 2.67 10.19
C PHE A 310 -12.62 2.60 9.01
N SER A 311 -12.16 2.07 7.87
CA SER A 311 -13.02 1.83 6.71
C SER A 311 -14.11 0.81 7.03
N LEU A 312 -13.72 -0.32 7.65
CA LEU A 312 -14.64 -1.37 8.06
C LEU A 312 -15.75 -0.83 8.97
N ALA A 313 -15.37 -0.12 10.05
CA ALA A 313 -16.28 0.52 10.99
C ALA A 313 -17.28 1.44 10.28
N THR A 314 -16.76 2.36 9.45
CA THR A 314 -17.55 3.33 8.69
C THR A 314 -18.58 2.65 7.81
N PHE A 315 -18.15 1.71 6.96
CA PHE A 315 -19.04 1.09 5.98
C PHE A 315 -20.03 0.12 6.61
N MET A 316 -19.61 -0.65 7.62
CA MET A 316 -20.53 -1.53 8.34
C MET A 316 -21.64 -0.72 8.99
N TYR A 317 -21.31 0.36 9.70
CA TYR A 317 -22.35 1.19 10.31
C TYR A 317 -23.25 1.86 9.27
N ALA A 318 -22.68 2.36 8.16
CA ALA A 318 -23.45 3.00 7.09
C ALA A 318 -24.48 2.04 6.44
N ILE A 319 -24.13 0.77 6.27
CA ILE A 319 -24.93 -0.20 5.49
C ILE A 319 -25.82 -1.07 6.40
N GLU A 320 -25.27 -1.58 7.48
CA GLU A 320 -25.97 -2.47 8.42
C GLU A 320 -26.61 -1.69 9.58
N GLY A 321 -26.19 -0.46 9.85
CA GLY A 321 -26.73 0.36 10.94
C GLY A 321 -26.43 -0.22 12.32
N GLU A 322 -27.36 0.00 13.24
CA GLU A 322 -27.25 -0.34 14.67
C GLU A 322 -26.86 -1.78 14.97
N GLN A 323 -27.26 -2.74 14.13
CA GLN A 323 -26.95 -4.16 14.35
C GLN A 323 -25.45 -4.48 14.21
N SER A 324 -24.68 -3.62 13.55
CA SER A 324 -23.23 -3.77 13.37
C SER A 324 -22.40 -3.16 14.50
N LYS A 325 -23.04 -2.52 15.48
CA LYS A 325 -22.37 -1.81 16.58
C LYS A 325 -21.27 -2.62 17.26
N PRO A 326 -21.47 -3.89 17.65
CA PRO A 326 -20.41 -4.67 18.31
C PRO A 326 -19.15 -4.82 17.45
N GLN A 327 -19.31 -5.03 16.15
CA GLN A 327 -18.19 -5.18 15.22
C GLN A 327 -17.52 -3.84 14.92
N VAL A 328 -18.31 -2.76 14.81
CA VAL A 328 -17.81 -1.39 14.68
C VAL A 328 -16.95 -1.03 15.90
N GLN A 329 -17.44 -1.29 17.11
CA GLN A 329 -16.70 -1.02 18.34
C GLN A 329 -15.41 -1.84 18.45
N ALA A 330 -15.43 -3.12 18.04
CA ALA A 330 -14.23 -3.95 18.00
C ALA A 330 -13.17 -3.41 17.00
N ALA A 331 -13.60 -2.96 15.83
CA ALA A 331 -12.72 -2.35 14.84
C ALA A 331 -12.11 -1.03 15.36
N LEU A 332 -12.92 -0.18 15.99
CA LEU A 332 -12.45 1.06 16.61
C LEU A 332 -11.49 0.80 17.77
N GLN A 333 -11.76 -0.21 18.62
CA GLN A 333 -10.83 -0.60 19.68
C GLN A 333 -9.50 -1.08 19.11
N THR A 334 -9.51 -1.83 18.01
CA THR A 334 -8.26 -2.26 17.34
C THR A 334 -7.42 -1.07 16.88
N ILE A 335 -8.06 0.02 16.41
CA ILE A 335 -7.35 1.26 16.07
C ILE A 335 -6.66 1.84 17.30
N ILE A 336 -7.40 1.96 18.41
CA ILE A 336 -6.88 2.49 19.69
C ILE A 336 -5.67 1.66 20.14
N ASP A 337 -5.85 0.34 20.23
CA ASP A 337 -4.82 -0.59 20.72
C ASP A 337 -3.52 -0.51 19.90
N LEU A 338 -3.63 -0.45 18.57
CA LEU A 338 -2.45 -0.34 17.70
C LEU A 338 -1.74 1.01 17.87
N VAL A 339 -2.50 2.10 17.86
CA VAL A 339 -1.93 3.45 17.91
C VAL A 339 -1.34 3.76 19.29
N GLU A 340 -1.96 3.31 20.38
CA GLU A 340 -1.43 3.49 21.72
C GLU A 340 -0.21 2.60 22.01
N ALA A 341 -0.13 1.42 21.39
CA ALA A 341 1.02 0.54 21.54
C ALA A 341 2.30 1.10 20.90
N ASP A 342 2.18 1.85 19.78
CA ASP A 342 3.32 2.44 19.08
C ASP A 342 2.95 3.73 18.32
N PRO A 343 2.78 4.87 19.02
CA PRO A 343 2.31 6.11 18.40
C PRO A 343 3.28 6.67 17.34
N GLU A 344 4.60 6.45 17.49
CA GLU A 344 5.59 6.95 16.54
C GLU A 344 5.47 6.26 15.18
N ALA A 345 5.18 4.95 15.14
CA ALA A 345 4.93 4.23 13.89
C ALA A 345 3.71 4.78 13.10
N HIS A 346 2.77 5.44 13.79
CA HIS A 346 1.55 5.98 13.19
C HIS A 346 1.60 7.49 12.90
N LYS A 347 2.66 8.17 13.33
CA LYS A 347 2.85 9.62 13.20
C LYS A 347 2.76 10.10 11.76
N GLY A 348 3.44 9.40 10.85
CA GLY A 348 3.52 9.67 9.42
C GLY A 348 2.25 9.47 8.62
N ALA A 349 1.28 8.75 9.17
CA ALA A 349 0.07 8.38 8.45
C ALA A 349 -1.17 8.74 9.24
N PHE A 350 -1.64 7.82 10.09
CA PHE A 350 -2.93 7.95 10.74
C PHE A 350 -3.01 9.20 11.65
N LEU A 351 -1.97 9.47 12.45
CA LEU A 351 -1.99 10.64 13.35
C LEU A 351 -1.95 11.96 12.58
N THR A 352 -1.20 12.05 11.47
CA THR A 352 -1.23 13.26 10.65
C THR A 352 -2.58 13.43 9.96
N PHE A 353 -3.16 12.35 9.47
CA PHE A 353 -4.52 12.38 8.91
C PHE A 353 -5.54 12.88 9.93
N MET A 354 -5.47 12.42 11.19
CA MET A 354 -6.33 12.92 12.26
C MET A 354 -6.12 14.42 12.54
N ARG A 355 -4.86 14.88 12.61
CA ARG A 355 -4.53 16.31 12.80
C ARG A 355 -5.08 17.18 11.68
N GLN A 356 -4.91 16.78 10.42
CA GLN A 356 -5.45 17.54 9.29
C GLN A 356 -6.97 17.61 9.33
N THR A 357 -7.62 16.49 9.66
CA THR A 357 -9.08 16.43 9.73
C THR A 357 -9.63 17.37 10.81
N LEU A 358 -8.87 17.58 11.90
CA LEU A 358 -9.17 18.58 12.93
C LEU A 358 -8.99 20.02 12.43
N GLU A 359 -7.89 20.31 11.71
CA GLU A 359 -7.59 21.67 11.20
C GLU A 359 -8.59 22.15 10.14
N ASP A 360 -9.10 21.24 9.30
CA ASP A 360 -10.13 21.55 8.29
C ASP A 360 -11.49 21.86 8.94
N GLY A 361 -11.81 21.23 10.08
CA GLY A 361 -12.98 21.52 10.90
C GLY A 361 -14.35 21.39 10.20
N PRO A 362 -15.45 21.72 10.91
CA PRO A 362 -16.82 21.67 10.42
C PRO A 362 -17.23 22.88 9.51
N ASP A 363 -16.30 23.75 9.09
CA ASP A 363 -16.67 24.93 8.29
C ASP A 363 -15.82 25.16 7.03
N GLN A 364 -14.81 24.33 6.72
CA GLN A 364 -14.00 24.51 5.52
C GLN A 364 -14.46 23.63 4.34
N PRO A 365 -14.83 24.23 3.19
CA PRO A 365 -15.20 23.49 1.98
C PRO A 365 -13.98 22.93 1.21
N LYS A 366 -12.84 22.74 1.87
CA LYS A 366 -11.59 22.20 1.31
C LYS A 366 -11.15 21.00 2.14
N GLY A 367 -10.63 19.97 1.49
CA GLY A 367 -10.26 18.73 2.18
C GLY A 367 -11.44 17.81 2.46
N ARG A 368 -11.19 16.65 3.07
CA ARG A 368 -12.18 15.58 3.26
C ARG A 368 -13.23 15.92 4.34
N TRP A 369 -14.05 16.95 4.11
CA TRP A 369 -15.27 17.27 4.87
C TRP A 369 -16.04 16.01 5.31
N TYR A 370 -16.20 15.06 4.39
CA TYR A 370 -16.91 13.80 4.58
C TYR A 370 -16.22 12.82 5.55
N SER A 371 -14.93 12.97 5.82
CA SER A 371 -14.21 12.13 6.79
C SER A 371 -14.37 12.64 8.22
N TYR A 372 -14.36 13.96 8.46
CA TYR A 372 -14.57 14.52 9.81
C TYR A 372 -15.89 14.05 10.41
N GLY A 373 -17.00 14.20 9.67
CA GLY A 373 -18.32 13.74 10.13
C GLY A 373 -18.38 12.24 10.44
N ARG A 374 -17.58 11.41 9.75
CA ARG A 374 -17.49 9.97 10.03
C ARG A 374 -16.70 9.67 11.29
N PHE A 375 -15.61 10.39 11.56
CA PHE A 375 -14.91 10.27 12.84
C PHE A 375 -15.81 10.66 14.01
N VAL A 376 -16.55 11.76 13.90
CA VAL A 376 -17.52 12.19 14.92
C VAL A 376 -18.61 11.13 15.10
N GLN A 377 -19.19 10.62 14.01
CA GLN A 377 -20.18 9.54 14.09
C GLN A 377 -19.62 8.30 14.78
N MET A 378 -18.40 7.88 14.46
CA MET A 378 -17.75 6.73 15.11
C MET A 378 -17.46 7.02 16.59
N ALA A 379 -17.11 8.25 16.95
CA ALA A 379 -16.89 8.69 18.32
C ALA A 379 -18.19 8.62 19.16
N ASP A 380 -19.32 9.05 18.60
CA ASP A 380 -20.63 8.96 19.25
C ASP A 380 -21.07 7.51 19.49
N LEU A 381 -20.70 6.60 18.58
CA LEU A 381 -20.99 5.18 18.70
C LEU A 381 -20.12 4.44 19.71
N TYR A 382 -18.94 4.98 20.01
CA TYR A 382 -17.97 4.33 20.89
C TYR A 382 -17.20 5.34 21.77
N PRO A 383 -17.64 5.54 23.03
CA PRO A 383 -17.02 6.50 23.94
C PRO A 383 -15.50 6.36 24.14
N PRO A 384 -14.90 5.14 24.18
CA PRO A 384 -13.45 5.01 24.20
C PRO A 384 -12.76 5.60 22.97
N PHE A 385 -13.33 5.46 21.77
CA PHE A 385 -12.80 6.09 20.57
C PHE A 385 -12.92 7.61 20.63
N LYS A 386 -14.01 8.14 21.19
CA LYS A 386 -14.13 9.58 21.47
C LYS A 386 -13.04 10.09 22.41
N GLN A 387 -12.77 9.37 23.50
CA GLN A 387 -11.69 9.72 24.43
C GLN A 387 -10.32 9.67 23.76
N PHE A 388 -10.10 8.66 22.92
CA PHE A 388 -8.91 8.56 22.08
C PHE A 388 -8.77 9.77 21.14
N LEU A 389 -9.80 10.15 20.38
CA LEU A 389 -9.73 11.33 19.52
C LEU A 389 -9.47 12.63 20.32
N ASN A 390 -10.10 12.77 21.49
CA ASN A 390 -9.89 13.92 22.37
C ASN A 390 -8.47 13.97 22.95
N SER A 391 -7.81 12.84 23.18
CA SER A 391 -6.39 12.83 23.60
C SER A 391 -5.44 13.33 22.50
N TYR A 392 -5.89 13.31 21.24
CA TYR A 392 -5.23 13.90 20.08
C TYR A 392 -5.78 15.28 19.68
N GLY A 393 -6.56 15.93 20.56
CA GLY A 393 -6.97 17.34 20.42
C GLY A 393 -8.28 17.60 19.69
N TRP A 394 -9.13 16.59 19.49
CA TRP A 394 -10.41 16.78 18.77
C TRP A 394 -11.51 17.50 19.57
N ASP A 395 -11.36 17.64 20.89
CA ASP A 395 -12.28 18.37 21.78
C ASP A 395 -13.78 18.13 21.54
N LEU A 396 -14.15 16.86 21.30
CA LEU A 396 -15.54 16.44 21.06
C LEU A 396 -16.33 16.41 22.37
N GLU A 397 -17.46 17.14 22.42
CA GLU A 397 -18.40 17.26 23.56
C GLU A 397 -19.23 16.01 23.81
#